data_AF-A0A328F9W8-F1
#
_entry.id   AF-A0A328F9W8-F1
#
_cell.length_a   1.000
_cell.length_b   1.000
_cell.length_c   1.000
_cell.angle_alpha   90.00
_cell.angle_beta   90.00
_cell.angle_gamma   90.00
#
_symmetry.space_group_name_H-M   'P 1'
#
loop_
_entity.id
_entity.type
_entity.pdbx_description
1 polymer ?
#
loop_
_entity_poly.entity_id
_entity_poly.type
_entity_poly.pdbx_seq_one_letter_code
_entity_poly.pdbx_strand_id
1 'polypeptide(L)'
;MMILPEFAVLGHPNEGKSSVVSTLAEDDRIQVSPVPGETRVSKSYSVTMDDKEIIRFVDTPGFQVPQQTLSWFRKNPGPDMVVQFIAEHEKDPFFADECELLTPVANGAGIIYVVDGSRPIREDDLAEMEILRLTGRPRMAIINSKSDTRDNTAVWKEEFRKFFNVVRVFNSNQADFYERIRLLESLKAIDQDIEPLMEGVIQAFNMEWEKRNRMACAYIVHGMEQSLTFFLSRKLKTDMDPVTLKEDLTREYQKKIRDIEQKMFGHIRSLFRHHLYDYPLPACSILRHDLFSDQTWEMLGLTRTQAATAGAVLGGTLGAVLDTAAAGLTFGIFTAIGSAVGAGSAFMGIRRLASAASGLGGDRVQVGPNENIQFLYILLDRALLYYTHMSRRAHGRRDVPEIDSQLTSKGEKAGISTLLTTKQHRVCMEFFKACRKKSATSGQKHSSSFDQLVASLLKDILERRINP
;
A
#
# COMPACT_ATOMS: atom_id res chain seq x y z
N MET A 1 11.08 -4.51 -34.41
CA MET A 1 11.00 -3.46 -33.37
C MET A 1 9.70 -3.72 -32.62
N MET A 2 9.73 -3.98 -31.30
CA MET A 2 8.46 -4.13 -30.57
C MET A 2 7.75 -2.78 -30.58
N ILE A 3 6.53 -2.75 -31.10
CA ILE A 3 5.67 -1.57 -31.10
C ILE A 3 5.22 -1.35 -29.65
N LEU A 4 5.42 -0.15 -29.11
CA LEU A 4 4.94 0.20 -27.77
C LEU A 4 3.41 0.37 -27.81
N PRO A 5 2.62 -0.39 -27.05
CA PRO A 5 1.19 -0.17 -26.96
C PRO A 5 0.89 1.22 -26.39
N GLU A 6 0.09 1.99 -27.11
CA GLU A 6 -0.32 3.34 -26.73
C GLU A 6 -1.85 3.43 -26.70
N PHE A 7 -2.40 3.96 -25.61
CA PHE A 7 -3.84 4.16 -25.43
C PHE A 7 -4.15 5.61 -25.06
N ALA A 8 -4.99 6.25 -25.85
CA ALA A 8 -5.54 7.56 -25.55
C ALA A 8 -6.77 7.41 -24.64
N VAL A 9 -6.83 8.22 -23.58
CA VAL A 9 -7.96 8.27 -22.66
C VAL A 9 -8.81 9.47 -23.02
N LEU A 10 -9.98 9.21 -23.62
CA LEU A 10 -10.88 10.21 -24.18
C LEU A 10 -12.21 10.26 -23.41
N GLY A 11 -12.97 11.33 -23.63
CA GLY A 11 -14.29 11.53 -23.04
C GLY A 11 -14.56 12.99 -22.71
N HIS A 12 -15.80 13.29 -22.36
CA HIS A 12 -16.23 14.63 -21.98
C HIS A 12 -15.35 15.27 -20.86
N PRO A 13 -15.30 16.60 -20.73
CA PRO A 13 -14.61 17.26 -19.63
C PRO A 13 -15.10 16.78 -18.26
N ASN A 14 -14.14 16.58 -17.33
CA ASN A 14 -14.37 16.14 -15.94
C ASN A 14 -14.93 14.73 -15.71
N GLU A 15 -14.97 13.85 -16.70
CA GLU A 15 -15.43 12.47 -16.50
C GLU A 15 -14.45 11.60 -15.67
N GLY A 16 -13.27 12.15 -15.34
CA GLY A 16 -12.25 11.49 -14.52
C GLY A 16 -11.15 10.79 -15.32
N LYS A 17 -10.90 11.23 -16.55
CA LYS A 17 -9.82 10.74 -17.43
C LYS A 17 -8.47 10.71 -16.73
N SER A 18 -8.01 11.83 -16.17
CA SER A 18 -6.74 11.94 -15.45
C SER A 18 -6.66 11.02 -14.21
N SER A 19 -7.80 10.73 -13.56
CA SER A 19 -7.85 9.78 -12.44
C SER A 19 -7.65 8.34 -12.94
N VAL A 20 -8.30 7.97 -14.05
CA VAL A 20 -8.10 6.66 -14.71
C VAL A 20 -6.66 6.52 -15.16
N VAL A 21 -6.07 7.55 -15.79
CA VAL A 21 -4.67 7.55 -16.23
C VAL A 21 -3.71 7.41 -15.05
N SER A 22 -3.89 8.18 -13.98
CA SER A 22 -3.10 8.08 -12.74
C SER A 22 -3.10 6.67 -12.17
N THR A 23 -4.28 6.06 -12.07
CA THR A 23 -4.42 4.71 -11.56
C THR A 23 -3.81 3.66 -12.50
N LEU A 24 -3.96 3.79 -13.83
CA LEU A 24 -3.36 2.87 -14.79
C LEU A 24 -1.82 2.97 -14.82
N ALA A 25 -1.28 4.18 -14.73
CA ALA A 25 0.14 4.47 -14.79
C ALA A 25 0.90 4.24 -13.45
N GLU A 26 0.20 4.06 -12.33
CA GLU A 26 0.76 4.08 -10.98
C GLU A 26 1.54 5.36 -10.65
N ASP A 27 0.99 6.51 -11.04
CA ASP A 27 1.64 7.80 -10.79
C ASP A 27 0.69 8.78 -10.10
N ASP A 28 0.81 8.84 -8.78
CA ASP A 28 0.01 9.74 -7.95
C ASP A 28 0.41 11.23 -8.11
N ARG A 29 1.44 11.56 -8.88
CA ARG A 29 1.85 12.95 -9.17
C ARG A 29 1.08 13.56 -10.34
N ILE A 30 0.37 12.75 -11.13
CA ILE A 30 -0.48 13.23 -12.22
C ILE A 30 -1.58 14.12 -11.64
N GLN A 31 -1.60 15.40 -12.05
CA GLN A 31 -2.58 16.35 -11.55
C GLN A 31 -3.99 15.92 -11.95
N VAL A 32 -4.85 15.73 -10.95
CA VAL A 32 -6.28 15.46 -11.14
C VAL A 32 -7.02 16.66 -10.55
N SER A 33 -7.50 17.56 -11.41
CA SER A 33 -8.21 18.76 -10.98
C SER A 33 -9.73 18.53 -11.00
N PRO A 34 -10.47 19.06 -10.03
CA PRO A 34 -11.93 19.11 -10.08
C PRO A 34 -12.44 20.23 -11.02
N VAL A 35 -11.57 21.09 -11.54
CA VAL A 35 -11.94 22.24 -12.38
C VAL A 35 -12.14 21.80 -13.84
N PRO A 36 -13.28 22.13 -14.47
CA PRO A 36 -13.52 21.89 -15.88
C PRO A 36 -12.47 22.46 -16.84
N GLY A 37 -12.02 21.62 -17.78
CA GLY A 37 -11.29 22.06 -18.98
C GLY A 37 -9.82 22.43 -18.77
N GLU A 38 -9.18 21.97 -17.68
CA GLU A 38 -7.77 22.30 -17.42
C GLU A 38 -6.77 21.54 -18.32
N THR A 39 -7.11 20.33 -18.78
CA THR A 39 -6.27 19.59 -19.72
C THR A 39 -6.51 20.14 -21.13
N ARG A 40 -5.72 21.13 -21.55
CA ARG A 40 -5.73 21.68 -22.93
C ARG A 40 -4.65 21.11 -23.84
N VAL A 41 -3.70 20.37 -23.27
CA VAL A 41 -2.61 19.73 -23.99
C VAL A 41 -2.56 18.28 -23.54
N SER A 42 -2.49 17.37 -24.50
CA SER A 42 -2.37 15.94 -24.27
C SER A 42 -1.05 15.64 -23.56
N LYS A 43 -1.10 14.81 -22.52
CA LYS A 43 0.09 14.39 -21.77
C LYS A 43 0.24 12.89 -21.82
N SER A 44 1.44 12.45 -22.21
CA SER A 44 1.79 11.03 -22.27
C SER A 44 2.42 10.56 -20.97
N TYR A 45 1.96 9.42 -20.48
CA TYR A 45 2.46 8.76 -19.27
C TYR A 45 2.84 7.32 -19.60
N SER A 46 4.15 7.07 -19.65
CA SER A 46 4.70 5.75 -19.91
C SER A 46 4.86 4.96 -18.62
N VAL A 47 4.44 3.70 -18.62
CA VAL A 47 4.77 2.76 -17.56
C VAL A 47 6.10 2.09 -17.90
N THR A 48 7.07 2.24 -17.00
CA THR A 48 8.39 1.63 -17.13
C THR A 48 8.57 0.46 -16.16
N MET A 49 9.25 -0.57 -16.65
CA MET A 49 9.73 -1.72 -15.88
C MET A 49 11.17 -2.02 -16.29
N ASP A 50 12.07 -2.12 -15.32
CA ASP A 50 13.52 -2.29 -15.54
C ASP A 50 14.06 -1.34 -16.65
N ASP A 51 13.72 -0.05 -16.51
CA ASP A 51 14.08 1.06 -17.42
C ASP A 51 13.57 0.94 -18.87
N LYS A 52 12.61 0.06 -19.13
CA LYS A 52 11.96 -0.09 -20.44
C LYS A 52 10.50 0.34 -20.38
N GLU A 53 10.06 1.19 -21.31
CA GLU A 53 8.64 1.48 -21.51
C GLU A 53 7.93 0.22 -21.99
N ILE A 54 6.87 -0.17 -21.29
CA ILE A 54 6.06 -1.35 -21.65
C ILE A 54 4.69 -0.96 -22.21
N ILE A 55 4.11 0.16 -21.76
CA ILE A 55 2.83 0.69 -22.25
C ILE A 55 2.79 2.19 -22.00
N ARG A 56 2.05 2.93 -22.84
CA ARG A 56 1.83 4.37 -22.69
C ARG A 56 0.35 4.72 -22.67
N PHE A 57 -0.02 5.60 -21.75
CA PHE A 57 -1.36 6.19 -21.67
C PHE A 57 -1.27 7.68 -22.00
N VAL A 58 -2.19 8.19 -22.82
CA VAL A 58 -2.25 9.61 -23.17
C VAL A 58 -3.52 10.20 -22.56
N ASP A 59 -3.36 11.13 -21.61
CA ASP A 59 -4.47 11.91 -21.06
C ASP A 59 -4.77 13.07 -22.00
N THR A 60 -5.94 13.05 -22.64
CA THR A 60 -6.32 14.06 -23.63
C THR A 60 -7.19 15.15 -23.01
N PRO A 61 -7.33 16.31 -23.68
CA PRO A 61 -8.46 17.20 -23.45
C PRO A 61 -9.81 16.46 -23.52
N GLY A 62 -10.86 17.09 -23.00
CA GLY A 62 -12.22 16.60 -23.23
C GLY A 62 -12.82 17.22 -24.48
N PHE A 63 -13.72 16.47 -25.13
CA PHE A 63 -14.50 17.01 -26.25
C PHE A 63 -15.21 18.31 -25.86
N GLN A 64 -15.06 19.36 -26.66
CA GLN A 64 -15.75 20.65 -26.49
C GLN A 64 -16.91 20.78 -27.49
N VAL A 65 -16.71 20.35 -28.73
CA VAL A 65 -17.65 20.52 -29.85
C VAL A 65 -17.90 19.19 -30.62
N PRO A 66 -18.37 18.12 -29.93
CA PRO A 66 -18.52 16.81 -30.55
C PRO A 66 -19.60 16.79 -31.64
N GLN A 67 -20.68 17.59 -31.55
CA GLN A 67 -21.70 17.63 -32.60
C GLN A 67 -21.14 18.16 -33.93
N GLN A 68 -20.34 19.22 -33.87
CA GLN A 68 -19.72 19.87 -35.03
C GLN A 68 -18.67 18.93 -35.64
N THR A 69 -17.87 18.30 -34.79
CA THR A 69 -16.88 17.29 -35.20
C THR A 69 -17.56 16.13 -35.91
N LEU A 70 -18.64 15.58 -35.34
CA LEU A 70 -19.39 14.49 -35.96
C LEU A 70 -20.03 14.91 -37.29
N SER A 71 -20.53 16.15 -37.39
CA SER A 71 -21.07 16.70 -38.63
C SER A 71 -20.01 16.73 -39.74
N TRP A 72 -18.78 17.12 -39.41
CA TRP A 72 -17.65 17.10 -40.34
C TRP A 72 -17.30 15.66 -40.75
N PHE A 73 -17.21 14.73 -39.79
CA PHE A 73 -16.88 13.32 -40.04
C PHE A 73 -17.89 12.66 -40.99
N ARG A 74 -19.19 12.95 -40.82
CA ARG A 74 -20.25 12.43 -41.70
C ARG A 74 -20.19 12.97 -43.13
N LYS A 75 -19.70 14.20 -43.31
CA LYS A 75 -19.53 14.83 -44.63
C LYS A 75 -18.26 14.33 -45.34
N ASN A 76 -17.26 13.90 -44.59
CA ASN A 76 -15.95 13.49 -45.10
C ASN A 76 -15.60 12.04 -44.69
N PRO A 77 -16.35 11.03 -45.14
CA PRO A 77 -16.04 9.64 -44.82
C PRO A 77 -14.76 9.19 -45.53
N GLY A 78 -13.90 8.44 -44.84
CA GLY A 78 -12.69 7.87 -45.42
C GLY A 78 -11.74 7.28 -44.39
N PRO A 79 -10.75 6.47 -44.81
CA PRO A 79 -9.80 5.84 -43.89
C PRO A 79 -8.92 6.85 -43.14
N ASP A 80 -8.61 8.00 -43.77
CA ASP A 80 -7.75 9.05 -43.20
C ASP A 80 -8.53 10.21 -42.59
N MET A 81 -9.84 10.03 -42.31
CA MET A 81 -10.72 11.13 -41.91
C MET A 81 -10.24 11.90 -40.67
N VAL A 82 -9.62 11.19 -39.71
CA VAL A 82 -9.09 11.81 -38.49
C VAL A 82 -7.89 12.72 -38.83
N VAL A 83 -6.99 12.25 -39.70
CA VAL A 83 -5.82 13.02 -40.16
C VAL A 83 -6.26 14.24 -40.96
N GLN A 84 -7.25 14.06 -41.85
CA GLN A 84 -7.81 15.15 -42.64
C GLN A 84 -8.50 16.21 -41.77
N PHE A 85 -9.26 15.79 -40.75
CA PHE A 85 -9.89 16.70 -39.80
C PHE A 85 -8.84 17.58 -39.10
N ILE A 86 -7.78 16.96 -38.56
CA ILE A 86 -6.71 17.69 -37.87
C ILE A 86 -6.01 18.66 -38.83
N ALA A 87 -5.69 18.23 -40.05
CA ALA A 87 -5.01 19.07 -41.03
C ALA A 87 -5.87 20.26 -41.52
N GLU A 88 -7.19 20.10 -41.59
CA GLU A 88 -8.11 21.18 -41.96
C GLU A 88 -8.26 22.21 -40.83
N HIS A 89 -8.28 21.75 -39.58
CA HIS A 89 -8.66 22.57 -38.42
C HIS A 89 -7.51 22.92 -37.47
N GLU A 90 -6.25 22.55 -37.77
CA GLU A 90 -5.08 22.81 -36.91
C GLU A 90 -4.88 24.29 -36.52
N LYS A 91 -5.38 25.21 -37.33
CA LYS A 91 -5.28 26.67 -37.13
C LYS A 91 -6.58 27.30 -36.66
N ASP A 92 -7.66 26.52 -36.53
CA ASP A 92 -8.95 27.00 -36.05
C ASP A 92 -9.03 26.88 -34.52
N PRO A 93 -9.07 28.00 -33.77
CA PRO A 93 -9.21 27.96 -32.32
C PRO A 93 -10.49 27.27 -31.84
N PHE A 94 -11.52 27.17 -32.70
CA PHE A 94 -12.77 26.50 -32.36
C PHE A 94 -12.64 24.98 -32.20
N PHE A 95 -11.68 24.37 -32.92
CA PHE A 95 -11.43 22.92 -32.91
C PHE A 95 -10.08 22.54 -32.29
N ALA A 96 -9.44 23.47 -31.58
CA ALA A 96 -8.10 23.27 -31.03
C ALA A 96 -8.04 22.06 -30.08
N ASP A 97 -9.03 21.93 -29.19
CA ASP A 97 -9.09 20.81 -28.24
C ASP A 97 -9.41 19.49 -28.94
N GLU A 98 -10.25 19.49 -29.99
CA GLU A 98 -10.57 18.32 -30.82
C GLU A 98 -9.34 17.83 -31.59
N CYS A 99 -8.55 18.75 -32.16
CA CYS A 99 -7.31 18.40 -32.86
C CYS A 99 -6.30 17.76 -31.90
N GLU A 100 -6.12 18.36 -30.72
CA GLU A 100 -5.23 17.84 -29.67
C GLU A 100 -5.69 16.48 -29.14
N LEU A 101 -7.00 16.30 -28.98
CA LEU A 101 -7.64 15.05 -28.54
C LEU A 101 -7.52 13.93 -29.58
N LEU A 102 -7.66 14.24 -30.86
CA LEU A 102 -7.64 13.26 -31.96
C LEU A 102 -6.22 12.91 -32.44
N THR A 103 -5.22 13.73 -32.11
CA THR A 103 -3.83 13.51 -32.53
C THR A 103 -3.28 12.13 -32.13
N PRO A 104 -3.41 11.66 -30.87
CA PRO A 104 -2.98 10.31 -30.50
C PRO A 104 -3.70 9.20 -31.29
N VAL A 105 -4.99 9.42 -31.60
CA VAL A 105 -5.83 8.48 -32.37
C VAL A 105 -5.36 8.40 -33.83
N ALA A 106 -5.00 9.54 -34.43
CA ALA A 106 -4.38 9.60 -35.75
C ALA A 106 -3.04 8.84 -35.76
N ASN A 107 -2.24 8.97 -34.70
CA ASN A 107 -0.92 8.34 -34.58
C ASN A 107 -0.91 6.83 -34.35
N GLY A 108 -2.06 6.21 -34.04
CA GLY A 108 -2.09 4.76 -33.81
C GLY A 108 -2.76 4.31 -32.53
N ALA A 109 -3.01 5.22 -31.58
CA ALA A 109 -3.40 4.84 -30.24
C ALA A 109 -4.75 4.11 -30.21
N GLY A 110 -4.84 3.07 -29.38
CA GLY A 110 -6.11 2.51 -28.96
C GLY A 110 -6.88 3.52 -28.10
N ILE A 111 -8.18 3.30 -27.93
CA ILE A 111 -9.07 4.26 -27.25
C ILE A 111 -9.61 3.67 -25.95
N ILE A 112 -9.47 4.42 -24.88
CA ILE A 112 -10.18 4.21 -23.62
C ILE A 112 -11.14 5.39 -23.44
N TYR A 113 -12.43 5.17 -23.67
CA TYR A 113 -13.46 6.18 -23.50
C TYR A 113 -14.00 6.16 -22.08
N VAL A 114 -13.93 7.28 -21.34
CA VAL A 114 -14.30 7.37 -19.93
C VAL A 114 -15.52 8.27 -19.76
N VAL A 115 -16.53 7.79 -19.04
CA VAL A 115 -17.73 8.55 -18.64
C VAL A 115 -17.98 8.42 -17.13
N ASP A 116 -18.70 9.36 -16.56
CA ASP A 116 -19.13 9.41 -15.17
C ASP A 116 -20.50 8.73 -15.05
N GLY A 117 -20.51 7.56 -14.40
CA GLY A 117 -21.73 6.77 -14.20
C GLY A 117 -22.77 7.44 -13.32
N SER A 118 -22.45 8.55 -12.63
CA SER A 118 -23.36 9.25 -11.74
C SER A 118 -24.35 10.19 -12.44
N ARG A 119 -24.13 10.50 -13.73
CA ARG A 119 -24.98 11.40 -14.52
C ARG A 119 -25.70 10.68 -15.68
N PRO A 120 -26.83 11.23 -16.16
CA PRO A 120 -27.49 10.70 -17.36
C PRO A 120 -26.68 10.98 -18.63
N ILE A 121 -27.02 10.25 -19.69
CA ILE A 121 -26.46 10.38 -21.05
C ILE A 121 -26.99 11.68 -21.68
N ARG A 122 -26.12 12.38 -22.40
CA ARG A 122 -26.39 13.61 -23.17
C ARG A 122 -26.24 13.34 -24.67
N GLU A 123 -26.77 14.25 -25.48
CA GLU A 123 -26.60 14.18 -26.94
C GLU A 123 -25.12 14.26 -27.36
N ASP A 124 -24.33 15.06 -26.64
CA ASP A 124 -22.89 15.16 -26.85
C ASP A 124 -22.20 13.82 -26.63
N ASP A 125 -22.58 13.05 -25.61
CA ASP A 125 -22.01 11.72 -25.38
C ASP A 125 -22.29 10.78 -26.57
N LEU A 126 -23.49 10.85 -27.15
CA LEU A 126 -23.83 10.07 -28.34
C LEU A 126 -22.97 10.47 -29.53
N ALA A 127 -22.70 11.77 -29.70
CA ALA A 127 -21.83 12.26 -30.76
C ALA A 127 -20.37 11.84 -30.54
N GLU A 128 -19.86 11.93 -29.31
CA GLU A 128 -18.54 11.44 -28.92
C GLU A 128 -18.39 9.96 -29.28
N MET A 129 -19.32 9.10 -28.84
CA MET A 129 -19.27 7.66 -29.13
C MET A 129 -19.31 7.34 -30.62
N GLU A 130 -20.09 8.08 -31.40
CA GLU A 130 -20.17 7.90 -32.85
C GLU A 130 -18.88 8.36 -33.55
N ILE A 131 -18.30 9.49 -33.16
CA ILE A 131 -16.98 9.94 -33.66
C ILE A 131 -15.96 8.83 -33.42
N LEU A 132 -15.89 8.35 -32.16
CA LEU A 132 -14.98 7.29 -31.80
C LEU A 132 -15.23 6.08 -32.70
N ARG A 133 -16.45 5.56 -32.81
CA ARG A 133 -16.79 4.43 -33.70
C ARG A 133 -16.26 4.61 -35.12
N LEU A 134 -16.41 5.80 -35.71
CA LEU A 134 -15.96 6.13 -37.07
C LEU A 134 -14.44 6.11 -37.23
N THR A 135 -13.65 6.33 -36.18
CA THR A 135 -12.16 6.26 -36.24
C THR A 135 -11.61 4.88 -36.57
N GLY A 136 -12.40 3.81 -36.47
CA GLY A 136 -11.96 2.43 -36.73
C GLY A 136 -10.95 1.83 -35.73
N ARG A 137 -10.38 2.62 -34.82
CA ARG A 137 -9.41 2.14 -33.81
C ARG A 137 -10.00 1.15 -32.77
N PRO A 138 -9.19 0.22 -32.23
CA PRO A 138 -9.52 -0.58 -31.06
C PRO A 138 -9.99 0.32 -29.90
N ARG A 139 -11.13 0.02 -29.28
CA ARG A 139 -11.76 0.89 -28.29
C ARG A 139 -12.46 0.13 -27.16
N MET A 140 -12.31 0.65 -25.95
CA MET A 140 -13.00 0.19 -24.75
C MET A 140 -13.70 1.35 -24.07
N ALA A 141 -14.91 1.12 -23.58
CA ALA A 141 -15.63 2.08 -22.76
C ALA A 141 -15.50 1.75 -21.27
N ILE A 142 -15.25 2.78 -20.46
CA ILE A 142 -15.14 2.73 -19.02
C ILE A 142 -16.21 3.63 -18.40
N ILE A 143 -17.03 3.06 -17.53
CA ILE A 143 -17.95 3.78 -16.67
C ILE A 143 -17.25 4.00 -15.33
N ASN A 144 -16.87 5.24 -15.06
CA ASN A 144 -16.25 5.70 -13.83
C ASN A 144 -17.32 6.15 -12.83
N SER A 145 -17.71 5.28 -11.92
CA SER A 145 -18.70 5.60 -10.89
C SER A 145 -18.02 6.27 -9.69
N LYS A 146 -18.09 7.60 -9.61
CA LYS A 146 -17.44 8.39 -8.54
C LYS A 146 -18.24 8.49 -7.24
N SER A 147 -19.55 8.20 -7.27
CA SER A 147 -20.45 8.35 -6.11
C SER A 147 -21.52 7.27 -6.07
N ASP A 148 -21.90 6.84 -4.86
CA ASP A 148 -22.96 5.84 -4.63
C ASP A 148 -24.38 6.43 -4.60
N THR A 149 -24.53 7.76 -4.72
CA THR A 149 -25.81 8.46 -4.48
C THR A 149 -26.71 8.56 -5.72
N ARG A 150 -26.13 8.54 -6.92
CA ARG A 150 -26.85 8.50 -8.20
C ARG A 150 -26.13 7.52 -9.10
N ASP A 151 -26.87 6.53 -9.61
CA ASP A 151 -26.30 5.49 -10.45
C ASP A 151 -27.08 5.36 -11.77
N ASN A 152 -26.47 5.84 -12.85
CA ASN A 152 -26.95 5.68 -14.23
C ASN A 152 -26.17 4.58 -14.97
N THR A 153 -25.37 3.76 -14.26
CA THR A 153 -24.48 2.77 -14.86
C THR A 153 -25.22 1.76 -15.73
N ALA A 154 -26.44 1.36 -15.37
CA ALA A 154 -27.24 0.42 -16.17
C ALA A 154 -27.59 1.01 -17.54
N VAL A 155 -28.05 2.26 -17.58
CA VAL A 155 -28.40 2.98 -18.82
C VAL A 155 -27.15 3.19 -19.68
N TRP A 156 -26.05 3.61 -19.08
CA TRP A 156 -24.76 3.72 -19.76
C TRP A 156 -24.30 2.39 -20.37
N LYS A 157 -24.42 1.28 -19.65
CA LYS A 157 -24.09 -0.05 -20.18
C LYS A 157 -24.92 -0.43 -21.38
N GLU A 158 -26.22 -0.16 -21.36
CA GLU A 158 -27.10 -0.45 -22.49
C GLU A 158 -26.76 0.38 -23.72
N GLU A 159 -26.47 1.66 -23.54
CA GLU A 159 -26.07 2.52 -24.66
C GLU A 159 -24.70 2.13 -25.22
N PHE A 160 -23.71 1.87 -24.36
CA PHE A 160 -22.37 1.46 -24.79
C PHE A 160 -22.36 0.19 -25.63
N ARG A 161 -23.27 -0.76 -25.39
CA ARG A 161 -23.37 -1.99 -26.19
C ARG A 161 -23.67 -1.72 -27.68
N LYS A 162 -24.17 -0.52 -28.02
CA LYS A 162 -24.43 -0.13 -29.41
C LYS A 162 -23.17 0.37 -30.13
N PHE A 163 -22.16 0.83 -29.38
CA PHE A 163 -20.98 1.51 -29.92
C PHE A 163 -19.64 0.81 -29.63
N PHE A 164 -19.58 -0.02 -28.58
CA PHE A 164 -18.36 -0.64 -28.08
C PHE A 164 -18.50 -2.15 -27.92
N ASN A 165 -17.44 -2.88 -28.27
CA ASN A 165 -17.35 -4.32 -28.07
C ASN A 165 -16.91 -4.69 -26.65
N VAL A 166 -16.27 -3.77 -25.93
CA VAL A 166 -15.77 -3.97 -24.57
C VAL A 166 -16.22 -2.83 -23.67
N VAL A 167 -16.94 -3.18 -22.60
CA VAL A 167 -17.47 -2.26 -21.61
C VAL A 167 -17.05 -2.70 -20.21
N ARG A 168 -16.50 -1.77 -19.43
CA ARG A 168 -16.11 -1.98 -18.03
C ARG A 168 -16.69 -0.93 -17.10
N VAL A 169 -17.08 -1.38 -15.91
CA VAL A 169 -17.30 -0.48 -14.77
C VAL A 169 -16.01 -0.48 -13.99
N PHE A 170 -15.50 0.71 -13.68
CA PHE A 170 -14.21 0.88 -13.05
C PHE A 170 -14.27 2.06 -12.09
N ASN A 171 -13.99 1.84 -10.82
CA ASN A 171 -13.87 2.94 -9.88
C ASN A 171 -12.40 3.34 -9.77
N SER A 172 -12.01 4.44 -10.43
CA SER A 172 -10.64 4.92 -10.42
C SER A 172 -10.08 5.24 -9.03
N ASN A 173 -10.94 5.50 -8.04
CA ASN A 173 -10.56 5.78 -6.66
C ASN A 173 -10.36 4.52 -5.80
N GLN A 174 -10.87 3.37 -6.24
CA GLN A 174 -10.84 2.11 -5.46
C GLN A 174 -10.10 0.98 -6.16
N ALA A 175 -9.68 1.20 -7.41
CA ALA A 175 -9.07 0.15 -8.22
C ALA A 175 -7.72 -0.31 -7.69
N ASP A 176 -7.70 -1.58 -7.27
CA ASP A 176 -6.49 -2.29 -6.88
C ASP A 176 -5.75 -2.87 -8.11
N PHE A 177 -4.63 -3.54 -7.85
CA PHE A 177 -3.83 -4.20 -8.88
C PHE A 177 -4.65 -5.17 -9.75
N TYR A 178 -5.53 -5.98 -9.15
CA TYR A 178 -6.28 -7.01 -9.89
C TYR A 178 -7.35 -6.38 -10.79
N GLU A 179 -8.00 -5.31 -10.33
CA GLU A 179 -8.94 -4.55 -11.17
C GLU A 179 -8.23 -3.93 -12.38
N ARG A 180 -7.00 -3.44 -12.19
CA ARG A 180 -6.15 -2.95 -13.29
C ARG A 180 -5.75 -4.06 -14.27
N ILE A 181 -5.32 -5.22 -13.78
CA ILE A 181 -5.02 -6.38 -14.65
C ILE A 181 -6.27 -6.78 -15.45
N ARG A 182 -7.45 -6.83 -14.84
CA ARG A 182 -8.71 -7.11 -15.57
C ARG A 182 -8.99 -6.10 -16.67
N LEU A 183 -8.67 -4.83 -16.46
CA LEU A 183 -8.79 -3.79 -17.48
C LEU A 183 -7.80 -4.04 -18.63
N LEU A 184 -6.54 -4.35 -18.34
CA LEU A 184 -5.53 -4.68 -19.36
C LEU A 184 -5.88 -5.95 -20.14
N GLU A 185 -6.39 -6.99 -19.48
CA GLU A 185 -6.92 -8.20 -20.13
C GLU A 185 -8.09 -7.88 -21.07
N SER A 186 -8.89 -6.88 -20.72
CA SER A 186 -9.99 -6.42 -21.57
C SER A 186 -9.49 -5.70 -22.80
N LEU A 187 -8.41 -4.92 -22.67
CA LEU A 187 -7.73 -4.28 -23.81
C LEU A 187 -7.05 -5.32 -24.72
N LYS A 188 -6.43 -6.34 -24.14
CA LYS A 188 -5.80 -7.45 -24.87
C LYS A 188 -6.79 -8.13 -25.82
N ALA A 189 -8.03 -8.34 -25.38
CA ALA A 189 -9.06 -9.05 -26.12
C ALA A 189 -9.75 -8.23 -27.23
N ILE A 190 -9.39 -6.95 -27.43
CA ILE A 190 -10.06 -6.08 -28.42
C ILE A 190 -9.61 -6.40 -29.84
N ASP A 191 -8.33 -6.67 -30.02
CA ASP A 191 -7.69 -6.75 -31.34
C ASP A 191 -6.58 -7.81 -31.35
N GLN A 192 -6.61 -8.71 -32.33
CA GLN A 192 -5.68 -9.83 -32.46
C GLN A 192 -4.24 -9.38 -32.72
N ASP A 193 -4.04 -8.23 -33.38
CA ASP A 193 -2.70 -7.70 -33.67
C ASP A 193 -2.05 -7.12 -32.41
N ILE A 194 -2.86 -6.63 -31.46
CA ILE A 194 -2.40 -6.05 -30.19
C ILE A 194 -2.20 -7.13 -29.12
N GLU A 195 -2.89 -8.28 -29.21
CA GLU A 195 -2.88 -9.34 -28.22
C GLU A 195 -1.45 -9.76 -27.76
N PRO A 196 -0.48 -10.06 -28.66
CA PRO A 196 0.85 -10.49 -28.23
C PRO A 196 1.62 -9.40 -27.47
N LEU A 197 1.41 -8.13 -27.83
CA LEU A 197 2.04 -7.00 -27.14
C LEU A 197 1.46 -6.85 -25.74
N MET A 198 0.13 -6.91 -25.62
CA MET A 198 -0.56 -6.78 -24.33
C MET A 198 -0.33 -7.98 -23.40
N GLU A 199 -0.16 -9.19 -23.94
CA GLU A 199 0.26 -10.37 -23.17
C GLU A 199 1.61 -10.10 -22.47
N GLY A 200 2.58 -9.55 -23.21
CA GLY A 200 3.88 -9.15 -22.67
C GLY A 200 3.77 -8.05 -21.60
N VAL A 201 2.90 -7.07 -21.80
CA VAL A 201 2.60 -6.01 -20.82
C VAL A 201 2.04 -6.60 -19.53
N ILE A 202 1.01 -7.44 -19.62
CA ILE A 202 0.34 -8.05 -18.47
C ILE A 202 1.32 -8.97 -17.70
N GLN A 203 2.12 -9.75 -18.43
CA GLN A 203 3.16 -10.58 -17.82
C GLN A 203 4.16 -9.73 -17.03
N ALA A 204 4.62 -8.61 -17.61
CA ALA A 204 5.55 -7.70 -16.95
C ALA A 204 4.93 -7.12 -15.66
N PHE A 205 3.66 -6.68 -15.70
CA PHE A 205 2.93 -6.22 -14.50
C PHE A 205 2.84 -7.29 -13.42
N ASN A 206 2.52 -8.53 -13.78
CA ASN A 206 2.44 -9.64 -12.81
C ASN A 206 3.81 -9.95 -12.19
N MET A 207 4.87 -10.01 -13.00
CA MET A 207 6.23 -10.26 -12.51
C MET A 207 6.72 -9.16 -11.57
N GLU A 208 6.46 -7.91 -11.92
CA GLU A 208 6.82 -6.75 -11.10
C GLU A 208 6.01 -6.73 -9.79
N TRP A 209 4.72 -7.09 -9.84
CA TRP A 209 3.90 -7.23 -8.64
C TRP A 209 4.45 -8.31 -7.68
N GLU A 210 4.77 -9.49 -8.20
CA GLU A 210 5.39 -10.56 -7.41
C GLU A 210 6.74 -10.13 -6.81
N LYS A 211 7.56 -9.40 -7.58
CA LYS A 211 8.83 -8.83 -7.11
C LYS A 211 8.60 -7.86 -5.96
N ARG A 212 7.68 -6.91 -6.09
CA ARG A 212 7.31 -5.95 -5.02
C ARG A 212 6.86 -6.68 -3.75
N ASN A 213 6.02 -7.70 -3.87
CA ASN A 213 5.52 -8.45 -2.71
C ASN A 213 6.64 -9.24 -2.02
N ARG A 214 7.55 -9.85 -2.77
CA ARG A 214 8.76 -10.49 -2.20
C ARG A 214 9.66 -9.49 -1.48
N MET A 215 9.87 -8.31 -2.07
CA MET A 215 10.67 -7.25 -1.45
C MET A 215 10.00 -6.69 -0.20
N ALA A 216 8.69 -6.47 -0.23
CA ALA A 216 7.92 -6.04 0.94
C ALA A 216 8.05 -7.04 2.09
N CYS A 217 7.90 -8.35 1.80
CA CYS A 217 8.15 -9.41 2.78
C CYS A 217 9.56 -9.30 3.39
N ALA A 218 10.59 -9.16 2.54
CA ALA A 218 11.98 -9.03 3.00
C ALA A 218 12.20 -7.80 3.89
N TYR A 219 11.62 -6.65 3.53
CA TYR A 219 11.71 -5.43 4.35
C TYR A 219 10.98 -5.58 5.69
N ILE A 220 9.81 -6.23 5.71
CA ILE A 220 9.05 -6.50 6.93
C ILE A 220 9.86 -7.41 7.87
N VAL A 221 10.32 -8.55 7.38
CA VAL A 221 11.11 -9.50 8.17
C VAL A 221 12.38 -8.83 8.70
N HIS A 222 13.09 -8.09 7.84
CA HIS A 222 14.32 -7.40 8.24
C HIS A 222 14.07 -6.32 9.31
N GLY A 223 13.03 -5.48 9.14
CA GLY A 223 12.66 -4.47 10.12
C GLY A 223 12.23 -5.07 11.46
N MET A 224 11.53 -6.20 11.43
CA MET A 224 11.17 -6.96 12.63
C MET A 224 12.39 -7.55 13.31
N GLU A 225 13.29 -8.20 12.58
CA GLU A 225 14.53 -8.76 13.14
C GLU A 225 15.39 -7.66 13.78
N GLN A 226 15.57 -6.53 13.09
CA GLN A 226 16.27 -5.38 13.66
C GLN A 226 15.61 -4.88 14.94
N SER A 227 14.28 -4.77 14.98
CA SER A 227 13.54 -4.30 16.15
C SER A 227 13.63 -5.28 17.34
N LEU A 228 13.53 -6.58 17.07
CA LEU A 228 13.54 -7.64 18.10
C LEU A 228 14.93 -7.91 18.67
N THR A 229 15.99 -7.60 17.93
CA THR A 229 17.38 -7.81 18.37
C THR A 229 18.03 -6.54 18.92
N PHE A 230 17.41 -5.38 18.73
CA PHE A 230 17.99 -4.10 19.13
C PHE A 230 18.04 -3.95 20.66
N PHE A 231 19.17 -3.44 21.16
CA PHE A 231 19.34 -3.07 22.56
C PHE A 231 20.36 -1.95 22.69
N LEU A 232 20.24 -1.17 23.77
CA LEU A 232 21.18 -0.14 24.18
C LEU A 232 21.78 -0.50 25.52
N SER A 233 23.08 -0.24 25.71
CA SER A 233 23.75 -0.45 26.99
C SER A 233 24.72 0.68 27.29
N ARG A 234 24.57 1.34 28.44
CA ARG A 234 25.47 2.41 28.90
C ARG A 234 26.05 2.07 30.27
N LYS A 235 27.33 2.42 30.47
CA LYS A 235 27.98 2.32 31.79
C LYS A 235 27.37 3.35 32.74
N LEU A 236 27.05 2.93 33.96
CA LEU A 236 26.67 3.79 35.07
C LEU A 236 27.95 4.42 35.63
N LYS A 237 27.98 5.76 35.69
CA LYS A 237 29.06 6.51 36.34
C LYS A 237 28.60 6.91 37.74
N THR A 238 29.55 7.11 38.64
CA THR A 238 29.31 7.39 40.07
C THR A 238 28.51 8.68 40.33
N ASP A 239 28.50 9.60 39.36
CA ASP A 239 27.83 10.91 39.40
C ASP A 239 26.46 10.94 38.70
N MET A 240 26.01 9.83 38.10
CA MET A 240 24.75 9.77 37.35
C MET A 240 23.61 9.19 38.18
N ASP A 241 22.45 9.85 38.14
CA ASP A 241 21.20 9.28 38.64
C ASP A 241 20.75 8.08 37.77
N PRO A 242 20.63 6.85 38.33
CA PRO A 242 20.19 5.68 37.60
C PRO A 242 18.79 5.79 36.99
N VAL A 243 17.89 6.58 37.61
CA VAL A 243 16.52 6.77 37.11
C VAL A 243 16.54 7.62 35.85
N THR A 244 17.20 8.77 35.89
CA THR A 244 17.39 9.64 34.72
C THR A 244 18.08 8.90 33.56
N LEU A 245 19.15 8.14 33.84
CA LEU A 245 19.84 7.35 32.82
C LEU A 245 18.92 6.30 32.16
N LYS A 246 18.05 5.65 32.96
CA LYS A 246 17.07 4.68 32.47
C LYS A 246 16.04 5.33 31.55
N GLU A 247 15.54 6.51 31.90
CA GLU A 247 14.59 7.27 31.09
C GLU A 247 15.21 7.73 29.77
N ASP A 248 16.47 8.17 29.79
CA ASP A 248 17.22 8.55 28.58
C ASP A 248 17.38 7.39 27.62
N LEU A 249 17.87 6.25 28.11
CA LEU A 249 18.04 5.04 27.30
C LEU A 249 16.70 4.52 26.77
N THR A 250 15.62 4.69 27.53
CA THR A 250 14.26 4.37 27.10
C THR A 250 13.82 5.24 25.92
N ARG A 251 14.00 6.56 26.02
CA ARG A 251 13.66 7.49 24.94
C ARG A 251 14.49 7.21 23.68
N GLU A 252 15.77 6.93 23.85
CA GLU A 252 16.69 6.58 22.76
C GLU A 252 16.30 5.24 22.10
N TYR A 253 15.95 4.22 22.90
CA TYR A 253 15.48 2.94 22.40
C TYR A 253 14.20 3.10 21.59
N GLN A 254 13.19 3.81 22.12
CA GLN A 254 11.94 4.08 21.42
C GLN A 254 12.17 4.84 20.11
N LYS A 255 13.02 5.87 20.13
CA LYS A 255 13.39 6.60 18.91
C LYS A 255 13.97 5.65 17.87
N LYS A 256 14.87 4.75 18.27
CA LYS A 256 15.49 3.82 17.33
C LYS A 256 14.51 2.82 16.74
N ILE A 257 13.57 2.28 17.52
CA ILE A 257 12.53 1.40 16.98
C ILE A 257 11.64 2.15 15.98
N ARG A 258 11.26 3.41 16.29
CA ARG A 258 10.52 4.25 15.34
C ARG A 258 11.31 4.48 14.04
N ASP A 259 12.61 4.74 14.14
CA ASP A 259 13.46 4.93 12.95
C ASP A 259 13.53 3.65 12.08
N ILE A 260 13.55 2.46 12.69
CA ILE A 260 13.52 1.17 11.97
C ILE A 260 12.17 1.01 11.26
N GLU A 261 11.07 1.26 11.97
CA GLU A 261 9.71 1.17 11.42
C GLU A 261 9.50 2.16 10.25
N GLN A 262 9.90 3.43 10.42
CA GLN A 262 9.78 4.44 9.38
C GLN A 262 10.59 4.10 8.13
N LYS A 263 11.77 3.50 8.28
CA LYS A 263 12.56 3.01 7.13
C LYS A 263 11.87 1.86 6.43
N MET A 264 11.36 0.89 7.18
CA MET A 264 10.61 -0.24 6.64
C MET A 264 9.37 0.25 5.87
N PHE A 265 8.58 1.15 6.45
CA PHE A 265 7.42 1.75 5.80
C PHE A 265 7.80 2.59 4.57
N GLY A 266 8.86 3.38 4.64
CA GLY A 266 9.38 4.12 3.48
C GLY A 266 9.77 3.20 2.32
N HIS A 267 10.41 2.06 2.61
CA HIS A 267 10.70 1.04 1.59
C HIS A 267 9.42 0.45 1.00
N ILE A 268 8.45 0.03 1.82
CA ILE A 268 7.17 -0.51 1.36
C ILE A 268 6.43 0.51 0.48
N ARG A 269 6.32 1.77 0.93
CA ARG A 269 5.69 2.87 0.19
C ARG A 269 6.33 3.06 -1.19
N SER A 270 7.67 3.04 -1.25
CA SER A 270 8.40 3.20 -2.51
C SER A 270 8.16 2.05 -3.49
N LEU A 271 7.99 0.81 -3.01
CA LEU A 271 7.69 -0.35 -3.86
C LEU A 271 6.36 -0.18 -4.61
N PHE A 272 5.36 0.45 -3.97
CA PHE A 272 4.04 0.69 -4.56
C PHE A 272 3.90 2.08 -5.20
N ARG A 273 5.02 2.80 -5.40
CA ARG A 273 5.10 4.08 -6.13
C ARG A 273 4.18 5.18 -5.59
N HIS A 274 3.95 5.20 -4.28
CA HIS A 274 3.20 6.28 -3.62
C HIS A 274 4.16 7.42 -3.25
N HIS A 275 4.15 8.52 -4.01
CA HIS A 275 5.04 9.66 -3.78
C HIS A 275 4.39 10.73 -2.91
N LEU A 276 3.08 10.93 -3.05
CA LEU A 276 2.32 11.93 -2.31
C LEU A 276 1.55 11.33 -1.14
N TYR A 277 1.09 10.08 -1.28
CA TYR A 277 0.34 9.41 -0.23
C TYR A 277 1.23 8.79 0.85
N ASP A 278 0.86 8.99 2.11
CA ASP A 278 1.37 8.24 3.24
C ASP A 278 0.20 7.86 4.16
N TYR A 279 0.27 6.68 4.78
CA TYR A 279 -0.74 6.25 5.73
C TYR A 279 -0.28 6.62 7.16
N PRO A 280 -1.01 7.51 7.86
CA PRO A 280 -0.59 7.99 9.17
C PRO A 280 -0.83 6.92 10.23
N LEU A 281 0.20 6.13 10.54
CA LEU A 281 0.20 5.26 11.71
C LEU A 281 0.70 6.03 12.94
N PRO A 282 -0.02 5.98 14.08
CA PRO A 282 0.47 6.55 15.32
C PRO A 282 1.78 5.87 15.72
N ALA A 283 2.66 6.59 16.41
CA ALA A 283 3.96 6.08 16.81
C ALA A 283 3.83 4.77 17.63
N CYS A 284 4.63 3.77 17.27
CA CYS A 284 4.82 2.57 18.10
C CYS A 284 5.19 2.98 19.53
N SER A 285 4.29 2.77 20.48
CA SER A 285 4.54 3.14 21.87
C SER A 285 4.84 1.90 22.69
N ILE A 286 6.11 1.79 23.10
CA ILE A 286 6.72 0.53 23.52
C ILE A 286 6.87 0.47 25.06
N LEU A 287 6.54 1.53 25.83
CA LEU A 287 6.68 1.51 27.29
C LEU A 287 5.63 2.35 28.07
N ARG A 288 5.26 1.78 29.24
CA ARG A 288 4.54 2.29 30.43
C ARG A 288 3.05 2.62 30.35
N HIS A 289 2.52 3.18 29.25
CA HIS A 289 1.07 3.48 29.21
C HIS A 289 0.36 3.10 27.92
N ASP A 290 1.03 3.02 26.77
CA ASP A 290 0.34 2.73 25.49
C ASP A 290 0.34 1.28 25.04
N LEU A 291 1.32 0.48 25.46
CA LEU A 291 1.18 -0.98 25.39
C LEU A 291 -0.05 -1.47 26.18
N PHE A 292 -0.66 -0.60 27.00
CA PHE A 292 -1.84 -0.81 27.81
C PHE A 292 -2.85 0.35 27.71
N SER A 293 -2.74 1.22 26.68
CA SER A 293 -3.74 2.29 26.49
C SER A 293 -4.89 1.73 25.70
N ASP A 294 -6.12 1.99 26.16
CA ASP A 294 -7.33 1.47 25.52
C ASP A 294 -7.37 1.84 24.02
N GLN A 295 -6.80 2.99 23.63
CA GLN A 295 -6.66 3.41 22.22
C GLN A 295 -5.76 2.52 21.35
N THR A 296 -4.65 1.98 21.87
CA THR A 296 -3.74 1.12 21.08
C THR A 296 -4.28 -0.31 20.99
N TRP A 297 -4.96 -0.79 22.04
CA TRP A 297 -5.64 -2.08 22.06
C TRP A 297 -6.89 -2.10 21.19
N GLU A 298 -7.64 -0.99 21.13
CA GLU A 298 -8.81 -0.84 20.27
C GLU A 298 -8.43 -0.78 18.79
N MET A 299 -7.29 -0.15 18.43
CA MET A 299 -6.82 -0.08 17.04
C MET A 299 -6.25 -1.40 16.50
N LEU A 300 -5.68 -2.25 17.35
CA LEU A 300 -5.10 -3.55 16.98
C LEU A 300 -5.96 -4.73 17.42
N GLY A 301 -7.08 -4.49 18.11
CA GLY A 301 -8.14 -5.45 18.24
C GLY A 301 -8.04 -6.62 19.21
N LEU A 302 -6.95 -6.69 19.94
CA LEU A 302 -6.65 -7.85 20.76
C LEU A 302 -7.64 -7.90 21.94
N THR A 303 -8.57 -8.86 21.93
CA THR A 303 -9.58 -8.98 22.99
C THR A 303 -8.93 -9.38 24.32
N ARG A 304 -9.25 -8.62 25.39
CA ARG A 304 -8.77 -8.87 26.76
C ARG A 304 -8.99 -10.32 27.24
N THR A 305 -9.94 -11.04 26.64
CA THR A 305 -10.34 -12.40 27.00
C THR A 305 -9.43 -13.52 26.46
N GLN A 306 -8.55 -13.24 25.49
CA GLN A 306 -7.56 -14.21 25.02
C GLN A 306 -6.22 -14.12 25.77
N ALA A 307 -6.01 -13.05 26.56
CA ALA A 307 -4.87 -12.94 27.48
C ALA A 307 -4.95 -13.94 28.65
N ALA A 308 -6.14 -14.48 28.95
CA ALA A 308 -6.33 -15.46 30.02
C ALA A 308 -5.91 -16.89 29.61
N THR A 309 -5.96 -17.23 28.33
CA THR A 309 -5.71 -18.62 27.84
C THR A 309 -4.28 -18.83 27.31
N ALA A 310 -3.48 -17.76 27.21
CA ALA A 310 -2.04 -17.84 26.98
C ALA A 310 -1.22 -17.82 28.30
N GLY A 311 -1.90 -17.75 29.45
CA GLY A 311 -1.28 -17.81 30.78
C GLY A 311 -0.97 -19.23 31.28
N ALA A 312 -1.31 -20.28 30.51
CA ALA A 312 -1.32 -21.66 31.00
C ALA A 312 -0.60 -22.66 30.09
N VAL A 313 0.59 -22.36 29.57
CA VAL A 313 1.48 -23.43 29.08
C VAL A 313 2.94 -23.17 29.47
N LEU A 314 3.33 -23.86 30.56
CA LEU A 314 4.66 -24.30 31.02
C LEU A 314 5.43 -23.43 32.03
N GLY A 315 5.12 -23.66 33.32
CA GLY A 315 6.06 -23.51 34.45
C GLY A 315 5.37 -23.37 35.81
N GLY A 316 4.91 -24.46 36.42
CA GLY A 316 3.97 -24.43 37.56
C GLY A 316 4.53 -23.97 38.93
N THR A 317 3.69 -23.33 39.74
CA THR A 317 3.00 -23.88 40.93
C THR A 317 2.20 -22.75 41.63
N LEU A 318 0.94 -23.05 41.97
CA LEU A 318 -0.05 -22.31 42.79
C LEU A 318 0.25 -20.84 43.16
N GLY A 319 -0.35 -19.89 42.44
CA GLY A 319 -0.34 -18.46 42.76
C GLY A 319 -1.61 -18.02 43.50
N ALA A 320 -1.46 -17.72 44.79
CA ALA A 320 -2.34 -16.78 45.47
C ALA A 320 -2.14 -15.40 44.84
N VAL A 321 -3.25 -14.78 44.44
CA VAL A 321 -3.31 -13.39 43.97
C VAL A 321 -3.03 -12.50 45.17
N LEU A 322 -1.91 -11.77 45.15
CA LEU A 322 -1.73 -10.61 46.02
C LEU A 322 -1.10 -9.47 45.21
N ASP A 323 -1.96 -8.48 44.96
CA ASP A 323 -1.60 -7.08 44.74
C ASP A 323 -0.45 -6.67 45.65
N THR A 324 0.60 -6.07 45.06
CA THR A 324 1.57 -5.10 45.62
C THR A 324 2.94 -5.24 44.95
N ALA A 325 3.07 -4.79 43.69
CA ALA A 325 4.39 -4.58 43.08
C ALA A 325 4.35 -3.50 41.97
N ALA A 326 3.87 -2.31 42.31
CA ALA A 326 3.96 -1.11 41.47
C ALA A 326 5.34 -0.42 41.51
N ALA A 327 6.41 -1.15 41.87
CA ALA A 327 7.76 -0.61 41.92
C ALA A 327 8.77 -1.57 41.25
N GLY A 328 9.16 -1.26 40.01
CA GLY A 328 10.48 -1.66 39.48
C GLY A 328 10.52 -2.62 38.28
N LEU A 329 9.53 -3.49 38.06
CA LEU A 329 9.56 -4.48 36.98
C LEU A 329 8.78 -4.00 35.74
N THR A 330 9.44 -3.21 34.89
CA THR A 330 8.85 -2.74 33.63
C THR A 330 9.05 -3.81 32.52
N PHE A 331 8.14 -4.79 32.46
CA PHE A 331 7.83 -5.64 31.30
C PHE A 331 8.97 -6.24 30.44
N GLY A 332 10.12 -6.60 31.03
CA GLY A 332 11.15 -7.37 30.32
C GLY A 332 11.95 -6.58 29.27
N ILE A 333 11.99 -5.26 29.34
CA ILE A 333 12.82 -4.41 28.46
C ILE A 333 14.11 -3.96 29.18
N PHE A 334 14.24 -4.18 30.49
CA PHE A 334 15.40 -3.73 31.26
C PHE A 334 16.20 -4.92 31.81
N THR A 335 17.52 -4.88 31.61
CA THR A 335 18.46 -5.82 32.24
C THR A 335 19.59 -5.03 32.90
N ALA A 336 19.83 -5.27 34.19
CA ALA A 336 21.01 -4.74 34.87
C ALA A 336 22.13 -5.80 34.79
N ILE A 337 23.32 -5.40 34.34
CA ILE A 337 24.52 -6.26 34.28
C ILE A 337 25.57 -5.61 35.19
N GLY A 338 25.79 -6.18 36.37
CA GLY A 338 26.73 -5.66 37.38
C GLY A 338 27.78 -6.71 37.77
N SER A 339 28.98 -6.25 38.12
CA SER A 339 30.01 -7.06 38.78
C SER A 339 29.92 -6.86 40.28
N ALA A 340 29.79 -7.94 41.05
CA ALA A 340 29.64 -7.88 42.50
C ALA A 340 30.86 -7.23 43.19
N VAL A 341 30.63 -6.23 44.06
CA VAL A 341 30.96 -6.19 45.51
C VAL A 341 30.72 -4.77 46.07
N GLY A 342 29.91 -4.66 47.14
CA GLY A 342 30.08 -3.64 48.19
C GLY A 342 28.97 -2.57 48.36
N ALA A 343 28.04 -2.83 49.28
CA ALA A 343 27.18 -1.90 50.04
C ALA A 343 26.25 -0.92 49.29
N GLY A 344 24.96 -1.28 49.23
CA GLY A 344 23.86 -0.30 49.25
C GLY A 344 23.13 -0.04 47.93
N SER A 345 22.26 -0.94 47.48
CA SER A 345 20.95 -0.61 46.89
C SER A 345 20.16 -1.89 46.58
N ALA A 346 18.91 -1.93 47.04
CA ALA A 346 18.01 -3.06 46.89
C ALA A 346 17.51 -3.18 45.45
N PHE A 347 18.05 -4.14 44.69
CA PHE A 347 17.48 -4.61 43.43
C PHE A 347 16.88 -6.01 43.65
N MET A 348 15.59 -6.06 43.98
CA MET A 348 14.82 -7.29 43.95
C MET A 348 14.55 -7.68 42.49
N GLY A 349 15.03 -8.87 42.10
CA GLY A 349 14.73 -9.49 40.81
C GLY A 349 15.95 -9.92 39.99
N ILE A 350 16.97 -10.54 40.60
CA ILE A 350 18.13 -11.05 39.87
C ILE A 350 17.97 -12.56 39.63
N ARG A 351 17.83 -12.96 38.36
CA ARG A 351 18.19 -14.32 37.95
C ARG A 351 19.72 -14.38 37.93
N ARG A 352 20.30 -15.18 38.83
CA ARG A 352 21.75 -15.42 38.91
C ARG A 352 22.24 -16.08 37.61
N LEU A 353 22.92 -15.32 36.76
CA LEU A 353 23.78 -15.86 35.71
C LEU A 353 25.23 -15.72 36.18
N ALA A 354 25.76 -16.83 36.67
CA ALA A 354 27.18 -16.95 36.94
C ALA A 354 27.90 -17.29 35.63
N SER A 355 28.71 -16.37 35.12
CA SER A 355 29.90 -16.75 34.38
C SER A 355 31.05 -15.83 34.75
N ALA A 356 32.15 -16.47 35.13
CA ALA A 356 33.37 -15.86 35.59
C ALA A 356 34.07 -15.12 34.44
N ALA A 357 34.32 -13.83 34.64
CA ALA A 357 35.42 -13.10 34.03
C ALA A 357 35.76 -11.92 34.95
N SER A 358 36.75 -12.14 35.80
CA SER A 358 37.41 -11.13 36.61
C SER A 358 38.06 -10.08 35.69
N GLY A 359 37.56 -8.84 35.71
CA GLY A 359 38.24 -7.69 35.12
C GLY A 359 37.36 -6.47 34.81
N LEU A 360 37.52 -5.40 35.61
CA LEU A 360 37.41 -3.99 35.16
C LEU A 360 36.11 -3.51 34.47
N GLY A 361 34.91 -3.96 34.90
CA GLY A 361 33.65 -3.56 34.26
C GLY A 361 32.60 -3.02 35.25
N GLY A 362 32.57 -1.70 35.47
CA GLY A 362 31.54 -1.05 36.30
C GLY A 362 30.09 -1.29 35.82
N ASP A 363 29.12 -1.02 36.69
CA ASP A 363 27.69 -1.30 36.49
C ASP A 363 27.16 -0.75 35.16
N ARG A 364 26.29 -1.52 34.49
CA ARG A 364 25.69 -1.12 33.20
C ARG A 364 24.17 -1.18 33.26
N VAL A 365 23.54 -0.17 32.68
CA VAL A 365 22.11 -0.15 32.41
C VAL A 365 21.88 -0.56 30.96
N GLN A 366 21.05 -1.57 30.73
CA GLN A 366 20.64 -2.03 29.40
C GLN A 366 19.13 -1.89 29.20
N VAL A 367 18.74 -1.43 28.01
CA VAL A 367 17.36 -1.32 27.52
C VAL A 367 17.24 -2.13 26.23
N GLY A 368 16.30 -3.05 26.17
CA GLY A 368 16.15 -4.04 25.11
C GLY A 368 17.12 -5.23 25.26
N PRO A 369 17.00 -6.26 24.41
CA PRO A 369 15.89 -6.45 23.45
C PRO A 369 14.56 -6.70 24.18
N ASN A 370 13.44 -6.34 23.56
CA ASN A 370 12.13 -6.53 24.20
C ASN A 370 11.81 -8.03 24.33
N GLU A 371 11.61 -8.49 25.57
CA GLU A 371 11.39 -9.91 25.87
C GLU A 371 9.93 -10.36 25.76
N ASN A 372 8.99 -9.44 25.54
CA ASN A 372 7.58 -9.75 25.38
C ASN A 372 7.25 -10.11 23.93
N ILE A 373 6.76 -11.33 23.68
CA ILE A 373 6.34 -11.78 22.35
C ILE A 373 5.21 -10.91 21.75
N GLN A 374 4.41 -10.24 22.57
CA GLN A 374 3.38 -9.31 22.09
C GLN A 374 3.99 -8.19 21.24
N PHE A 375 5.24 -7.81 21.49
CA PHE A 375 5.94 -6.83 20.66
C PHE A 375 6.13 -7.33 19.21
N LEU A 376 6.37 -8.62 19.00
CA LEU A 376 6.43 -9.21 17.65
C LEU A 376 5.08 -9.08 16.93
N TYR A 377 3.98 -9.40 17.62
CA TYR A 377 2.64 -9.34 17.01
C TYR A 377 2.23 -7.90 16.67
N ILE A 378 2.53 -6.93 17.54
CA ILE A 378 2.30 -5.51 17.27
C ILE A 378 3.07 -5.05 16.03
N LEU A 379 4.35 -5.39 15.92
CA LEU A 379 5.16 -5.05 14.74
C LEU A 379 4.61 -5.70 13.47
N LEU A 380 4.18 -6.96 13.56
CA LEU A 380 3.60 -7.69 12.44
C LEU A 380 2.29 -7.04 11.97
N ASP A 381 1.35 -6.79 12.87
CA ASP A 381 0.05 -6.22 12.52
C ASP A 381 0.19 -4.83 11.89
N ARG A 382 1.07 -4.00 12.44
CA ARG A 382 1.34 -2.67 11.88
C ARG A 382 1.98 -2.74 10.50
N ALA A 383 2.91 -3.67 10.28
CA ALA A 383 3.51 -3.91 8.98
C ALA A 383 2.49 -4.38 7.94
N LEU A 384 1.61 -5.32 8.32
CA LEU A 384 0.56 -5.84 7.45
C LEU A 384 -0.52 -4.79 7.14
N LEU A 385 -0.90 -3.98 8.12
CA LEU A 385 -1.84 -2.87 7.93
C LEU A 385 -1.25 -1.82 6.98
N TYR A 386 0.00 -1.38 7.21
CA TYR A 386 0.65 -0.42 6.32
C TYR A 386 0.77 -0.96 4.89
N TYR A 387 1.23 -2.21 4.74
CA TYR A 387 1.29 -2.90 3.45
C TYR A 387 -0.08 -2.95 2.76
N THR A 388 -1.15 -3.22 3.50
CA THR A 388 -2.51 -3.27 2.94
C THR A 388 -2.93 -1.93 2.36
N HIS A 389 -2.67 -0.84 3.08
CA HIS A 389 -2.95 0.50 2.59
C HIS A 389 -2.11 0.87 1.37
N MET A 390 -0.83 0.47 1.31
CA MET A 390 0.02 0.76 0.16
C MET A 390 -0.36 -0.09 -1.08
N SER A 391 -0.65 -1.37 -0.89
CA SER A 391 -0.94 -2.30 -1.99
C SER A 391 -2.34 -2.14 -2.59
N ARG A 392 -3.32 -1.65 -1.81
CA ARG A 392 -4.71 -1.51 -2.26
C ARG A 392 -5.13 -0.09 -2.65
N ARG A 393 -4.33 0.93 -2.31
CA ARG A 393 -4.72 2.30 -2.63
C ARG A 393 -4.49 2.61 -4.11
N ALA A 394 -5.53 3.09 -4.77
CA ALA A 394 -5.44 3.62 -6.12
C ALA A 394 -4.69 4.97 -6.15
N HIS A 395 -3.81 5.16 -7.13
CA HIS A 395 -3.03 6.39 -7.32
C HIS A 395 -3.88 7.61 -7.71
N GLY A 396 -5.05 7.38 -8.31
CA GLY A 396 -6.03 8.44 -8.61
C GLY A 396 -6.76 8.97 -7.36
N ARG A 397 -6.70 8.27 -6.22
CA ARG A 397 -7.47 8.61 -5.01
C ARG A 397 -6.85 9.80 -4.27
N ARG A 398 -7.64 10.87 -4.07
CA ARG A 398 -7.19 12.15 -3.48
C ARG A 398 -7.70 12.46 -2.08
N ASP A 399 -8.55 11.63 -1.51
CA ASP A 399 -8.95 11.83 -0.13
C ASP A 399 -7.74 11.75 0.81
N VAL A 400 -7.70 12.67 1.76
CA VAL A 400 -6.74 12.59 2.87
C VAL A 400 -7.11 11.32 3.64
N PRO A 401 -6.14 10.47 4.02
CA PRO A 401 -6.44 9.36 4.91
C PRO A 401 -7.03 9.95 6.19
N GLU A 402 -8.36 9.82 6.34
CA GLU A 402 -8.96 9.92 7.65
C GLU A 402 -8.29 8.81 8.47
N ILE A 403 -7.67 9.18 9.60
CA ILE A 403 -7.39 8.21 10.64
C ILE A 403 -8.76 7.64 10.93
N ASP A 404 -9.02 6.41 10.47
CA ASP A 404 -10.34 5.83 10.39
C ASP A 404 -11.01 5.96 11.76
N SER A 405 -11.80 7.01 11.97
CA SER A 405 -12.42 7.30 13.27
C SER A 405 -13.56 6.33 13.54
N GLN A 406 -13.79 5.39 12.61
CA GLN A 406 -14.61 4.20 12.76
C GLN A 406 -13.84 3.03 13.42
N LEU A 407 -12.54 3.16 13.69
CA LEU A 407 -11.78 2.22 14.53
C LEU A 407 -12.34 2.16 15.97
N THR A 408 -13.11 3.15 16.41
CA THR A 408 -13.63 3.23 17.79
C THR A 408 -15.09 2.79 17.97
N SER A 409 -15.83 2.35 16.94
CA SER A 409 -17.29 2.20 17.06
C SER A 409 -17.90 0.80 16.96
N LYS A 410 -17.13 -0.28 16.84
CA LYS A 410 -17.64 -1.66 17.00
C LYS A 410 -16.56 -2.56 17.61
N GLY A 411 -16.79 -3.03 18.84
CA GLY A 411 -15.84 -3.80 19.66
C GLY A 411 -15.50 -5.21 19.15
N GLU A 412 -15.19 -5.37 17.87
CA GLU A 412 -14.93 -6.67 17.22
C GLU A 412 -13.62 -6.78 16.42
N LYS A 413 -12.83 -5.72 16.24
CA LYS A 413 -11.77 -5.78 15.22
C LYS A 413 -10.43 -6.26 15.75
N ALA A 414 -10.22 -7.57 15.84
CA ALA A 414 -8.97 -8.24 16.19
C ALA A 414 -7.89 -8.17 15.09
N GLY A 415 -6.67 -7.69 15.40
CA GLY A 415 -5.56 -7.56 14.45
C GLY A 415 -5.22 -8.90 13.78
N ILE A 416 -4.57 -8.88 12.61
CA ILE A 416 -4.33 -10.09 11.81
C ILE A 416 -3.63 -11.18 12.62
N SER A 417 -2.77 -10.81 13.57
CA SER A 417 -2.09 -11.72 14.48
C SER A 417 -3.03 -12.60 15.31
N THR A 418 -4.28 -12.19 15.55
CA THR A 418 -5.31 -12.98 16.23
C THR A 418 -5.96 -14.04 15.36
N LEU A 419 -5.90 -13.86 14.04
CA LEU A 419 -6.43 -14.80 13.06
C LEU A 419 -5.42 -15.92 12.76
N LEU A 420 -4.22 -15.86 13.34
CA LEU A 420 -3.19 -16.85 13.16
C LEU A 420 -3.59 -18.19 13.78
N THR A 421 -3.36 -19.26 13.03
CA THR A 421 -3.53 -20.63 13.52
C THR A 421 -2.47 -20.97 14.57
N THR A 422 -2.72 -22.00 15.39
CA THR A 422 -1.75 -22.52 16.37
C THR A 422 -0.37 -22.84 15.75
N LYS A 423 -0.36 -23.32 14.50
CA LYS A 423 0.88 -23.60 13.76
C LYS A 423 1.64 -22.30 13.42
N GLN A 424 0.93 -21.27 12.98
CA GLN A 424 1.53 -19.96 12.66
C GLN A 424 2.05 -19.26 13.94
N HIS A 425 1.31 -19.33 15.05
CA HIS A 425 1.82 -18.86 16.34
C HIS A 425 3.11 -19.57 16.78
N ARG A 426 3.25 -20.88 16.51
CA ARG A 426 4.49 -21.61 16.77
C ARG A 426 5.66 -21.06 15.94
N VAL A 427 5.44 -20.76 14.67
CA VAL A 427 6.45 -20.15 13.79
C VAL A 427 6.88 -18.77 14.33
N CYS A 428 5.94 -17.92 14.74
CA CYS A 428 6.25 -16.64 15.38
C CYS A 428 7.07 -16.81 16.66
N MET A 429 6.71 -17.77 17.51
CA MET A 429 7.44 -18.08 18.74
C MET A 429 8.86 -18.57 18.47
N GLU A 430 9.05 -19.41 17.46
CA GLU A 430 10.38 -19.91 17.04
C GLU A 430 11.25 -18.78 16.50
N PHE A 431 10.70 -17.91 15.65
CA PHE A 431 11.39 -16.72 15.16
C PHE A 431 11.78 -15.77 16.30
N PHE A 432 10.85 -15.48 17.21
CA PHE A 432 11.12 -14.65 18.39
C PHE A 432 12.25 -15.21 19.27
N LYS A 433 12.24 -16.53 19.53
CA LYS A 433 13.31 -17.20 20.28
C LYS A 433 14.63 -17.17 19.53
N ALA A 434 14.62 -17.30 18.21
CA ALA A 434 15.81 -17.24 17.37
C ALA A 434 16.47 -15.87 17.43
N CYS A 435 15.71 -14.78 17.26
CA CYS A 435 16.23 -13.42 17.40
C CYS A 435 16.92 -13.17 18.76
N ARG A 436 16.49 -13.86 19.81
CA ARG A 436 17.08 -13.72 21.16
C ARG A 436 18.36 -14.51 21.38
N LYS A 437 18.62 -15.59 20.63
CA LYS A 437 19.81 -16.44 20.80
C LYS A 437 20.95 -15.92 19.92
N LYS A 438 21.79 -15.02 20.45
CA LYS A 438 23.08 -14.69 19.82
C LYS A 438 23.96 -15.95 19.71
N SER A 439 24.09 -16.51 18.51
CA SER A 439 25.21 -17.38 18.13
C SER A 439 25.93 -16.71 16.97
N ALA A 440 27.14 -16.21 17.25
CA ALA A 440 28.08 -15.70 16.24
C ALA A 440 28.64 -16.80 15.32
N THR A 441 28.06 -18.00 15.30
CA THR A 441 28.58 -19.19 14.59
C THR A 441 27.51 -20.03 13.89
N SER A 442 26.32 -19.50 13.59
CA SER A 442 25.42 -20.15 12.62
C SER A 442 24.91 -19.14 11.60
N GLY A 443 25.75 -18.82 10.62
CA GLY A 443 25.38 -18.05 9.43
C GLY A 443 24.37 -18.72 8.50
N GLN A 444 23.51 -19.62 8.98
CA GLN A 444 22.48 -20.28 8.17
C GLN A 444 21.32 -20.80 9.04
N LYS A 445 20.10 -20.36 8.69
CA LYS A 445 18.76 -20.77 9.15
C LYS A 445 18.17 -20.10 10.40
N HIS A 446 17.85 -18.82 10.27
CA HIS A 446 16.65 -18.22 10.89
C HIS A 446 15.91 -17.49 9.76
N SER A 447 14.62 -17.64 9.47
CA SER A 447 13.66 -18.74 9.63
C SER A 447 12.90 -18.75 8.31
N SER A 448 13.28 -19.60 7.35
CA SER A 448 12.57 -19.68 6.05
C SER A 448 11.06 -19.89 6.24
N SER A 449 10.66 -20.46 7.38
CA SER A 449 9.27 -20.63 7.79
C SER A 449 8.58 -19.32 8.21
N PHE A 450 9.28 -18.37 8.85
CA PHE A 450 8.72 -17.05 9.16
C PHE A 450 8.59 -16.20 7.90
N ASP A 451 9.58 -16.23 7.01
CA ASP A 451 9.50 -15.55 5.70
C ASP A 451 8.33 -16.09 4.88
N GLN A 452 8.15 -17.42 4.87
CA GLN A 452 6.99 -18.08 4.24
C GLN A 452 5.68 -17.67 4.91
N LEU A 453 5.66 -17.53 6.23
CA LEU A 453 4.48 -17.05 6.96
C LEU A 453 4.12 -15.63 6.54
N VAL A 454 5.06 -14.68 6.61
CA VAL A 454 4.83 -13.29 6.20
C VAL A 454 4.40 -13.24 4.74
N ALA A 455 5.09 -13.93 3.82
CA ALA A 455 4.70 -14.00 2.42
C ALA A 455 3.28 -14.56 2.22
N SER A 456 2.89 -15.59 2.98
CA SER A 456 1.53 -16.14 2.92
C SER A 456 0.47 -15.14 3.40
N LEU A 457 0.74 -14.39 4.47
CA LEU A 457 -0.16 -13.34 4.97
C LEU A 457 -0.30 -12.20 3.97
N LEU A 458 0.80 -11.74 3.35
CA LEU A 458 0.74 -10.73 2.29
C LEU A 458 -0.11 -11.22 1.11
N LYS A 459 0.03 -12.49 0.72
CA LYS A 459 -0.78 -13.11 -0.33
C LYS A 459 -2.27 -13.17 0.05
N ASP A 460 -2.60 -13.58 1.26
CA ASP A 460 -3.98 -13.66 1.73
C ASP A 460 -4.64 -12.26 1.83
N ILE A 461 -3.87 -11.23 2.20
CA ILE A 461 -4.31 -9.83 2.12
C ILE A 461 -4.62 -9.45 0.67
N LEU A 462 -3.74 -9.75 -0.27
CA LEU A 462 -3.96 -9.41 -1.69
C LEU A 462 -5.19 -10.10 -2.26
N GLU A 463 -5.38 -11.37 -1.93
CA GLU A 463 -6.54 -12.16 -2.36
C GLU A 463 -7.82 -11.84 -1.56
N ARG A 464 -7.78 -10.80 -0.70
CA ARG A 464 -8.89 -10.35 0.16
C ARG A 464 -9.47 -11.47 1.06
N ARG A 465 -8.66 -12.49 1.37
CA ARG A 465 -9.00 -13.54 2.35
C ARG A 465 -8.88 -13.03 3.78
N ILE A 466 -8.07 -12.00 3.99
CA ILE A 466 -7.88 -11.31 5.26
C ILE A 466 -8.00 -9.80 5.01
N ASN A 467 -8.71 -9.11 5.91
CA ASN A 467 -8.83 -7.65 5.89
C ASN A 467 -8.39 -7.10 7.25
N PRO A 468 -7.23 -6.44 7.35
CA PRO A 468 -6.74 -5.86 8.60
C PRO A 468 -7.64 -4.76 9.16
#